data_AF-A0A1J7HMD6-F1
#
_entry.id   AF-A0A1J7HMD6-F1
#
_cell.length_a   1.000
_cell.length_b   1.000
_cell.length_c   1.000
_cell.angle_alpha   90.00
_cell.angle_beta   90.00
_cell.angle_gamma   90.00
#
_symmetry.space_group_name_H-M   'P 1'
#
loop_
_entity.id
_entity.type
_entity.pdbx_description
1 polymer ?
#
loop_
_entity_poly.entity_id
_entity_poly.type
_entity_poly.pdbx_seq_one_letter_code
_entity_poly.pdbx_strand_id
1 'polypeptide(L)'
;MVSKVRTSSGMFLWKAQDEIIAEIEARIATWTFLPIDNGENIQVLRYERGQQYEAHFDYFSDKYNLQYGGHRMATVLIYLSNVEKGGETVFPDSELSLSQPKDNTWSQCAKTGYAVKPKKGDALLFFSLHPNATTDTRSLHRSCPVIEGEKWSATRWIHVDNVLKEVF
;
A
#
# COMPACT_ATOMS: atom_id res chain seq x y z
N MET A 1 -16.46 8.36 12.88
CA MET A 1 -16.82 6.92 12.88
C MET A 1 -15.61 6.13 12.43
N VAL A 2 -15.17 5.15 13.21
CA VAL A 2 -14.08 4.24 12.81
C VAL A 2 -14.63 3.31 11.72
N SER A 3 -13.96 3.22 10.57
CA SER A 3 -14.36 2.30 9.51
C SER A 3 -14.22 0.85 10.00
N LYS A 4 -15.22 0.01 9.74
CA LYS A 4 -15.16 -1.43 10.07
C LYS A 4 -14.22 -2.21 9.16
N VAL A 5 -13.86 -1.65 8.00
CA VAL A 5 -13.04 -2.29 6.97
C VAL A 5 -11.55 -1.94 7.16
N ARG A 6 -11.27 -0.67 7.49
CA ARG A 6 -9.94 -0.18 7.88
C ARG A 6 -10.03 0.48 9.24
N THR A 7 -9.48 -0.15 10.27
CA THR A 7 -9.62 0.30 11.66
C THR A 7 -8.46 1.19 12.12
N SER A 8 -7.59 1.62 11.20
CA SER A 8 -6.42 2.46 11.47
C SER A 8 -6.75 3.94 11.62
N SER A 9 -5.87 4.68 12.28
CA SER A 9 -5.81 6.14 12.14
C SER A 9 -5.01 6.52 10.90
N GLY A 10 -5.25 7.70 10.32
CA GLY A 10 -4.48 8.14 9.15
C GLY A 10 -4.56 9.63 8.84
N MET A 11 -3.56 10.12 8.11
CA MET A 11 -3.49 11.49 7.59
C MET A 11 -2.72 11.52 6.26
N PHE A 12 -2.77 12.65 5.57
CA PHE A 12 -2.07 12.84 4.31
C PHE A 12 -1.00 13.92 4.44
N LEU A 13 0.17 13.65 3.87
CA LEU A 13 1.21 14.63 3.61
C LEU A 13 1.06 15.10 2.16
N TRP A 14 1.05 16.42 1.96
CA TRP A 14 0.85 17.01 0.64
C TRP A 14 2.05 16.73 -0.28
N LYS A 15 1.82 16.71 -1.60
CA LYS A 15 2.90 16.64 -2.60
C LYS A 15 3.94 17.73 -2.33
N ALA A 16 5.21 17.35 -2.31
CA ALA A 16 6.33 18.23 -2.02
C ALA A 16 6.09 19.18 -0.81
N GLN A 17 5.41 18.69 0.24
CA GLN A 17 5.06 19.50 1.42
C GLN A 17 6.29 20.18 2.07
N ASP A 18 7.41 19.46 2.09
CA ASP A 18 8.71 19.94 2.50
C ASP A 18 9.80 19.23 1.68
N GLU A 19 11.06 19.63 1.86
CA GLU A 19 12.21 19.07 1.13
C GLU A 19 12.37 17.56 1.36
N ILE A 20 12.06 17.06 2.56
CA ILE A 20 12.18 15.64 2.90
C ILE A 20 11.12 14.83 2.14
N ILE A 21 9.87 15.30 2.12
CA ILE A 21 8.80 14.65 1.36
C ILE A 21 9.07 14.71 -0.14
N ALA A 22 9.54 15.85 -0.66
CA ALA A 22 9.91 15.97 -2.07
C ALA A 22 11.02 14.98 -2.47
N GLU A 23 12.05 14.81 -1.62
CA GLU A 23 13.11 13.82 -1.86
C GLU A 23 12.61 12.37 -1.83
N ILE A 24 11.71 12.05 -0.90
CA ILE A 24 11.08 10.72 -0.84
C ILE A 24 10.28 10.45 -2.11
N GLU A 25 9.46 11.42 -2.56
CA GLU A 25 8.68 11.29 -3.79
C GLU A 25 9.58 11.12 -5.03
N ALA A 26 10.67 11.90 -5.13
CA ALA A 26 11.64 11.77 -6.21
C ALA A 26 12.36 10.41 -6.20
N ARG A 27 12.69 9.89 -5.02
CA ARG A 27 13.29 8.55 -4.86
C ARG A 27 12.33 7.45 -5.29
N ILE A 28 11.05 7.55 -4.93
CA ILE A 28 10.01 6.63 -5.38
C ILE A 28 9.86 6.67 -6.89
N ALA A 29 9.79 7.86 -7.50
CA ALA A 29 9.70 8.01 -8.94
C ALA A 29 10.90 7.38 -9.66
N THR A 30 12.11 7.62 -9.14
CA THR A 30 13.35 7.02 -9.68
C THR A 30 13.35 5.50 -9.57
N TRP A 31 12.95 4.93 -8.43
CA TRP A 31 12.96 3.48 -8.22
C TRP A 31 11.90 2.75 -9.04
N THR A 32 10.72 3.34 -9.17
CA THR A 32 9.59 2.74 -9.88
C THR A 32 9.64 2.96 -11.40
N PHE A 33 10.48 3.90 -11.87
CA PHE A 33 10.46 4.41 -13.24
C PHE A 33 9.11 5.01 -13.66
N LEU A 34 8.29 5.44 -12.69
CA LEU A 34 7.01 6.09 -12.94
C LEU A 34 7.11 7.60 -12.71
N PRO A 35 6.44 8.44 -13.52
CA PRO A 35 6.52 9.89 -13.36
C PRO A 35 6.02 10.34 -11.99
N ILE A 36 6.74 11.28 -11.38
CA ILE A 36 6.39 11.83 -10.05
C ILE A 36 4.99 12.46 -10.03
N ASP A 37 4.56 13.02 -11.16
CA ASP A 37 3.28 13.68 -11.34
C ASP A 37 2.09 12.73 -11.28
N ASN A 38 2.30 11.43 -11.49
CA ASN A 38 1.26 10.41 -11.41
C ASN A 38 0.94 9.99 -9.97
N GLY A 39 1.73 10.46 -8.99
CA GLY A 39 1.55 10.06 -7.59
C GLY A 39 0.58 10.95 -6.80
N GLU A 40 -0.29 10.32 -6.00
CA GLU A 40 -1.16 10.97 -5.00
C GLU A 40 -0.40 11.35 -3.72
N ASN A 41 -0.86 12.35 -2.97
CA ASN A 41 -0.38 12.66 -1.61
C ASN A 41 -0.03 11.41 -0.77
N ILE A 42 1.09 11.44 -0.04
CA ILE A 42 1.50 10.29 0.78
C ILE A 42 0.52 10.10 1.94
N GLN A 43 -0.08 8.92 2.04
CA GLN A 43 -0.96 8.59 3.15
C GLN A 43 -0.17 7.91 4.28
N VAL A 44 -0.12 8.54 5.46
CA VAL A 44 0.46 7.95 6.67
C VAL A 44 -0.63 7.26 7.48
N LEU A 45 -0.38 6.03 7.91
CA LEU A 45 -1.31 5.19 8.66
C LEU A 45 -0.65 4.68 9.93
N ARG A 46 -1.45 4.62 11.00
CA ARG A 46 -1.09 4.01 12.29
C ARG A 46 -2.09 2.92 12.64
N TYR A 47 -1.58 1.71 12.87
CA TYR A 47 -2.35 0.57 13.36
C TYR A 47 -1.88 0.20 14.76
N GLU A 48 -2.79 0.35 15.72
CA GLU A 48 -2.63 -0.13 17.08
C GLU A 48 -2.92 -1.64 17.17
N ARG A 49 -2.68 -2.21 18.35
CA ARG A 49 -2.98 -3.62 18.62
C ARG A 49 -4.43 -3.97 18.24
N GLY A 50 -4.59 -5.03 17.44
CA GLY A 50 -5.86 -5.52 16.92
C GLY A 50 -6.37 -4.79 15.68
N GLN A 51 -5.82 -3.63 15.31
CA GLN A 51 -6.23 -2.92 14.10
C GLN A 51 -5.68 -3.59 12.84
N GLN A 52 -6.47 -3.55 11.77
CA GLN A 52 -6.21 -4.23 10.51
C GLN A 52 -6.79 -3.45 9.32
N TYR A 53 -6.54 -3.96 8.12
CA TYR A 53 -7.27 -3.56 6.92
C TYR A 53 -7.67 -4.84 6.17
N GLU A 54 -8.97 -5.03 5.96
CA GLU A 54 -9.51 -6.12 5.14
C GLU A 54 -8.92 -6.18 3.73
N ALA A 55 -9.08 -7.34 3.10
CA ALA A 55 -8.65 -7.55 1.72
C ALA A 55 -9.34 -6.58 0.75
N HIS A 56 -8.53 -5.90 -0.05
CA HIS A 56 -9.00 -4.91 -1.01
C HIS A 56 -8.04 -4.80 -2.21
N PHE A 57 -8.50 -4.07 -3.22
CA PHE A 57 -7.71 -3.64 -4.35
C PHE A 57 -7.42 -2.15 -4.22
N ASP A 58 -6.26 -1.73 -4.72
CA ASP A 58 -5.94 -0.31 -4.82
C ASP A 58 -6.49 0.31 -6.11
N TYR A 59 -6.81 -0.49 -7.14
CA TYR A 59 -7.49 0.04 -8.32
C TYR A 59 -8.96 0.37 -8.03
N PHE A 60 -9.51 1.35 -8.75
CA PHE A 60 -10.90 1.76 -8.58
C PHE A 60 -11.88 0.84 -9.30
N SER A 61 -13.06 0.64 -8.72
CA SER A 61 -14.21 0.00 -9.39
C SER A 61 -15.24 1.01 -9.89
N ASP A 62 -15.15 2.26 -9.44
CA ASP A 62 -16.10 3.32 -9.76
C ASP A 62 -15.57 4.26 -10.84
N LYS A 63 -16.48 4.79 -11.67
CA LYS A 63 -16.12 5.70 -12.78
C LYS A 63 -15.68 7.08 -12.32
N TYR A 64 -16.05 7.49 -11.10
CA TYR A 64 -15.76 8.83 -10.60
C TYR A 64 -14.27 8.98 -10.29
N ASN A 65 -13.68 8.06 -9.53
CA ASN A 65 -12.25 8.12 -9.22
C ASN A 65 -11.37 7.92 -10.45
N LEU A 66 -11.84 7.20 -11.48
CA LEU A 66 -11.11 7.00 -12.73
C LEU A 66 -10.86 8.29 -13.52
N GLN A 67 -11.63 9.36 -13.32
CA GLN A 67 -11.40 10.61 -14.04
C GLN A 67 -10.13 11.34 -13.55
N TYR A 68 -9.68 11.04 -12.32
CA TYR A 68 -8.50 11.65 -11.69
C TYR A 68 -7.23 10.84 -11.96
N GLY A 69 -6.78 10.82 -13.23
CA GLY A 69 -5.55 10.12 -13.64
C GLY A 69 -5.72 8.62 -13.90
N GLY A 70 -6.96 8.10 -13.92
CA GLY A 70 -7.24 6.69 -14.19
C GLY A 70 -7.03 5.78 -12.97
N HIS A 71 -6.87 4.48 -13.22
CA HIS A 71 -6.56 3.52 -12.16
C HIS A 71 -5.20 3.82 -11.53
N ARG A 72 -5.09 3.54 -10.23
CA ARG A 72 -3.80 3.36 -9.55
C ARG A 72 -3.12 2.13 -10.15
N MET A 73 -2.01 2.34 -10.84
CA MET A 73 -1.24 1.29 -11.49
C MET A 73 -0.32 0.55 -10.51
N ALA A 74 0.24 1.29 -9.56
CA ALA A 74 1.24 0.79 -8.62
C ALA A 74 1.06 1.42 -7.24
N THR A 75 1.49 0.65 -6.24
CA THR A 75 1.49 1.07 -4.84
C THR A 75 2.88 0.86 -4.27
N VAL A 76 3.41 1.91 -3.65
CA VAL A 76 4.60 1.83 -2.80
C VAL A 76 4.17 1.96 -1.35
N LEU A 77 4.30 0.87 -0.59
CA LEU A 77 4.02 0.80 0.84
C LEU A 77 5.34 0.80 1.61
N ILE A 78 5.59 1.84 2.40
CA ILE A 78 6.79 2.03 3.20
C ILE A 78 6.48 1.68 4.65
N TYR A 79 7.29 0.83 5.27
CA TYR A 79 7.16 0.51 6.69
C TYR A 79 7.97 1.51 7.53
N LEU A 80 7.29 2.27 8.38
CA LEU A 80 7.88 3.32 9.21
C LEU A 80 8.25 2.84 10.63
N SER A 81 7.76 1.66 11.02
CA SER A 81 8.10 1.00 12.28
C SER A 81 8.43 -0.48 12.07
N ASN A 82 9.19 -1.05 13.01
CA ASN A 82 9.27 -2.50 13.17
C ASN A 82 8.03 -2.94 13.95
N VAL A 83 7.38 -4.03 13.55
CA VAL A 83 6.28 -4.63 14.32
C VAL A 83 6.75 -5.94 14.92
N GLU A 84 6.50 -6.12 16.20
CA GLU A 84 7.00 -7.28 16.95
C GLU A 84 6.27 -8.56 16.54
N LYS A 85 4.93 -8.51 16.45
CA LYS A 85 4.09 -9.63 15.96
C LYS A 85 2.87 -9.13 15.19
N GLY A 86 2.55 -9.80 14.09
CA GLY A 86 1.43 -9.44 13.23
C GLY A 86 1.77 -8.27 12.30
N GLY A 87 0.74 -7.57 11.81
CA GLY A 87 0.91 -6.40 10.96
C GLY A 87 1.46 -6.67 9.55
N GLU A 88 1.58 -7.94 9.14
CA GLU A 88 2.08 -8.32 7.81
C GLU A 88 1.18 -7.77 6.71
N THR A 89 1.77 -7.41 5.56
CA THR A 89 1.01 -7.17 4.33
C THR A 89 0.90 -8.51 3.60
N VAL A 90 -0.31 -8.95 3.29
CA VAL A 90 -0.58 -10.28 2.72
C VAL A 90 -1.28 -10.15 1.38
N PHE A 91 -0.85 -10.96 0.42
CA PHE A 91 -1.44 -11.16 -0.91
C PHE A 91 -2.01 -12.57 -0.99
N PRO A 92 -3.30 -12.77 -0.67
CA PRO A 92 -3.93 -14.09 -0.64
C PRO A 92 -3.91 -14.78 -2.01
N ASP A 93 -4.14 -14.02 -3.07
CA ASP A 93 -4.29 -14.53 -4.43
C ASP A 93 -2.97 -14.51 -5.23
N SER A 94 -1.84 -14.31 -4.55
CA SER A 94 -0.52 -14.40 -5.17
C SER A 94 -0.25 -15.83 -5.66
N GLU A 95 0.32 -15.98 -6.85
CA GLU A 95 0.77 -17.26 -7.39
C GLU A 95 1.83 -17.94 -6.51
N LEU A 96 2.53 -17.14 -5.70
CA LEU A 96 3.56 -17.60 -4.77
C LEU A 96 3.02 -17.86 -3.36
N SER A 97 1.71 -17.75 -3.14
CA SER A 97 1.08 -17.83 -1.81
C SER A 97 1.50 -19.06 -0.99
N LEU A 98 1.55 -20.23 -1.63
CA LEU A 98 1.94 -21.50 -1.01
C LEU A 98 3.45 -21.78 -1.04
N SER A 99 4.21 -21.02 -1.83
CA SER A 99 5.64 -21.26 -2.03
C SER A 99 6.53 -20.63 -0.94
N GLN A 100 6.03 -19.63 -0.23
CA GLN A 100 6.78 -18.93 0.81
C GLN A 100 6.72 -19.72 2.13
N PRO A 101 7.82 -20.33 2.60
CA PRO A 101 7.85 -21.06 3.86
C PRO A 101 7.58 -20.12 5.02
N LYS A 102 6.71 -20.53 5.95
CA LYS A 102 6.33 -19.73 7.13
C LYS A 102 6.49 -20.55 8.40
N ASP A 103 7.41 -20.11 9.25
CA ASP A 103 7.63 -20.66 10.58
C ASP A 103 6.59 -20.15 11.60
N ASN A 104 6.90 -20.33 12.89
CA ASN A 104 6.04 -19.91 14.00
C ASN A 104 6.06 -18.39 14.25
N THR A 105 6.92 -17.63 13.58
CA THR A 105 7.02 -16.17 13.74
C THR A 105 6.03 -15.41 12.86
N TRP A 106 5.28 -16.09 11.99
CA TRP A 106 4.23 -15.53 11.14
C TRP A 106 2.86 -15.63 11.80
N SER A 107 2.05 -14.58 11.70
CA SER A 107 0.66 -14.60 12.16
C SER A 107 -0.18 -15.60 11.36
N GLN A 108 -1.30 -16.07 11.94
CA GLN A 108 -2.24 -16.92 11.21
C GLN A 108 -2.81 -16.22 9.98
N CYS A 109 -3.02 -14.89 10.07
CA CYS A 109 -3.43 -14.08 8.93
C CYS A 109 -2.40 -14.08 7.81
N ALA A 110 -1.10 -14.03 8.12
CA ALA A 110 -0.03 -14.07 7.13
C ALA A 110 0.09 -15.42 6.42
N LYS A 111 -0.36 -16.50 7.05
CA LYS A 111 -0.31 -17.84 6.46
C LYS A 111 -1.33 -18.07 5.33
N THR A 112 -2.25 -17.13 5.10
CA THR A 112 -3.27 -17.26 4.06
C THR A 112 -2.83 -16.76 2.67
N GLY A 113 -1.56 -16.39 2.49
CA GLY A 113 -1.08 -15.80 1.24
C GLY A 113 0.43 -15.57 1.22
N TYR A 114 0.96 -14.95 0.17
CA TYR A 114 2.32 -14.44 0.19
C TYR A 114 2.34 -13.21 1.09
N ALA A 115 3.29 -13.13 2.03
CA ALA A 115 3.24 -12.12 3.06
C ALA A 115 4.59 -11.42 3.23
N VAL A 116 4.54 -10.16 3.63
CA VAL A 116 5.71 -9.32 3.89
C VAL A 116 5.61 -8.80 5.31
N LYS A 117 6.67 -9.03 6.10
CA LYS A 117 6.76 -8.52 7.47
C LYS A 117 7.14 -7.04 7.44
N PRO A 118 6.49 -6.20 8.26
CA PRO A 118 6.84 -4.80 8.38
C PRO A 118 8.18 -4.64 9.12
N LYS A 119 9.17 -4.14 8.40
CA LYS A 119 10.49 -3.80 8.94
C LYS A 119 10.80 -2.36 8.61
N LYS A 120 11.14 -1.56 9.62
CA LYS A 120 11.36 -0.11 9.49
C LYS A 120 12.39 0.18 8.39
N GLY A 121 11.99 1.04 7.46
CA GLY A 121 12.81 1.47 6.32
C GLY A 121 12.62 0.66 5.05
N ASP A 122 12.05 -0.54 5.14
CA ASP A 122 11.75 -1.34 3.95
C ASP A 122 10.53 -0.76 3.21
N ALA A 123 10.54 -0.89 1.88
CA ALA A 123 9.44 -0.49 1.01
C ALA A 123 9.02 -1.67 0.12
N LEU A 124 7.71 -1.83 -0.02
CA LEU A 124 7.06 -2.84 -0.85
C LEU A 124 6.43 -2.16 -2.06
N LEU A 125 6.86 -2.53 -3.25
CA LEU A 125 6.25 -2.13 -4.52
C LEU A 125 5.43 -3.31 -5.06
N PHE A 126 4.18 -3.04 -5.41
CA PHE A 126 3.33 -3.98 -6.15
C PHE A 126 2.45 -3.24 -7.15
N PHE A 127 2.06 -3.96 -8.20
CA PHE A 127 1.24 -3.43 -9.29
C PHE A 127 -0.20 -3.92 -9.16
N SER A 128 -1.13 -2.99 -9.37
CA SER A 128 -2.57 -3.24 -9.36
C SER A 128 -3.12 -3.54 -10.76
N LEU A 129 -2.31 -3.29 -11.80
CA LEU A 129 -2.65 -3.52 -13.20
C LEU A 129 -1.59 -4.39 -13.86
N HIS A 130 -2.03 -5.15 -14.86
CA HIS A 130 -1.16 -5.80 -15.82
C HIS A 130 -0.53 -4.77 -16.80
N PRO A 131 0.55 -5.12 -17.53
CA PRO A 131 1.17 -4.23 -18.53
C PRO A 131 0.23 -3.77 -19.65
N ASN A 132 -0.84 -4.50 -19.92
CA ASN A 132 -1.91 -4.14 -20.88
C ASN A 132 -2.99 -3.23 -20.26
N ALA A 133 -2.75 -2.68 -19.06
CA ALA A 133 -3.64 -1.82 -18.28
C ALA A 133 -4.95 -2.45 -17.77
N THR A 134 -5.12 -3.78 -17.87
CA THR A 134 -6.25 -4.46 -17.20
C THR A 134 -5.96 -4.68 -15.73
N THR A 135 -6.99 -4.64 -14.88
CA THR A 135 -6.88 -4.88 -13.42
C THR A 135 -6.33 -6.28 -13.12
N ASP A 136 -5.38 -6.38 -12.19
CA ASP A 136 -4.80 -7.66 -11.76
C ASP A 136 -5.44 -8.11 -10.44
N THR A 137 -6.29 -9.14 -10.49
CA THR A 137 -6.95 -9.66 -9.28
C THR A 137 -5.99 -10.30 -8.29
N ARG A 138 -4.75 -10.64 -8.70
CA ARG A 138 -3.72 -11.17 -7.81
C ARG A 138 -3.09 -10.08 -6.93
N SER A 139 -3.39 -8.81 -7.21
CA SER A 139 -3.00 -7.67 -6.36
C SER A 139 -3.89 -7.48 -5.13
N LEU A 140 -4.87 -8.39 -4.91
CA LEU A 140 -5.69 -8.40 -3.70
C LEU A 140 -4.76 -8.48 -2.49
N HIS A 141 -4.88 -7.52 -1.59
CA HIS A 141 -4.00 -7.47 -0.44
C HIS A 141 -4.70 -6.94 0.80
N ARG A 142 -4.14 -7.26 1.96
CA ARG A 142 -4.64 -6.84 3.27
C ARG A 142 -3.51 -6.53 4.23
N SER A 143 -3.82 -5.74 5.27
CA SER A 143 -2.92 -5.60 6.42
C SER A 143 -3.44 -6.48 7.55
N CYS A 144 -2.66 -7.48 7.94
CA CYS A 144 -2.98 -8.34 9.08
C CYS A 144 -3.12 -7.55 10.38
N PRO A 145 -3.90 -8.07 11.35
CA PRO A 145 -3.98 -7.46 12.66
C PRO A 145 -2.61 -7.33 13.31
N VAL A 146 -2.32 -6.19 13.92
CA VAL A 146 -1.16 -6.03 14.80
C VAL A 146 -1.42 -6.83 16.08
N ILE A 147 -0.55 -7.76 16.43
CA ILE A 147 -0.69 -8.61 17.62
C ILE A 147 0.09 -8.01 18.79
N GLU A 148 1.30 -7.50 18.53
CA GLU A 148 2.22 -6.91 19.50
C GLU A 148 3.01 -5.76 18.84
N GLY A 149 3.19 -4.66 19.56
CA GLY A 149 3.75 -3.40 19.05
C GLY A 149 2.73 -2.49 18.34
N GLU A 150 3.24 -1.64 17.44
CA GLU A 150 2.46 -0.69 16.64
C GLU A 150 3.02 -0.61 15.21
N LYS A 151 2.13 -0.59 14.21
CA LYS A 151 2.52 -0.46 12.80
C LYS A 151 2.29 0.96 12.31
N TRP A 152 3.36 1.59 11.85
CA TRP A 152 3.30 2.81 11.05
C TRP A 152 3.67 2.49 9.61
N SER A 153 2.91 3.02 8.67
CA SER A 153 3.21 2.91 7.25
C SER A 153 2.91 4.20 6.49
N ALA A 154 3.64 4.43 5.41
CA ALA A 154 3.34 5.46 4.42
C ALA A 154 3.03 4.78 3.09
N THR A 155 1.91 5.16 2.45
CA THR A 155 1.51 4.63 1.15
C THR A 155 1.56 5.74 0.11
N ARG A 156 2.19 5.45 -1.02
CA ARG A 156 2.16 6.28 -2.23
C ARG A 156 1.50 5.48 -3.34
N TRP A 157 0.32 5.92 -3.76
CA TRP A 157 -0.35 5.39 -4.94
C TRP A 157 0.10 6.15 -6.19
N ILE A 158 0.29 5.43 -7.29
CA ILE A 158 0.77 5.97 -8.56
C ILE A 158 -0.22 5.57 -9.65
N HIS A 159 -0.74 6.55 -10.37
CA HIS A 159 -1.75 6.40 -11.42
C HIS A 159 -1.16 6.13 -12.80
N VAL A 160 -2.01 5.65 -13.72
CA VAL A 160 -1.65 5.48 -15.13
C VAL A 160 -1.40 6.80 -15.87
N ASP A 161 -2.03 7.90 -15.43
CA ASP A 161 -1.79 9.26 -15.94
C ASP A 161 -1.62 10.26 -14.78
N ASN A 162 -1.25 11.48 -15.11
CA ASN A 162 -1.03 12.56 -14.18
C ASN A 162 -2.29 12.86 -13.35
N VAL A 163 -2.16 12.83 -12.01
CA VAL A 163 -3.25 13.10 -11.07
C VAL A 163 -3.62 14.58 -10.95
N LEU A 164 -2.77 15.46 -11.50
CA LEU A 164 -2.98 16.92 -11.55
C LEU A 164 -3.75 17.35 -12.81
N LYS A 165 -4.14 16.43 -13.69
CA LYS A 165 -4.99 16.75 -14.85
C LYS A 165 -6.46 16.93 -14.44
N GLU A 166 -6.75 18.04 -13.76
CA GLU A 166 -8.04 18.76 -13.72
C GLU A 166 -7.68 20.20 -13.27
N VAL A 167 -8.05 21.33 -13.88
CA VAL A 167 -9.21 21.74 -14.68
C VAL A 167 -8.79 22.93 -15.58
N PHE A 168 -9.08 22.87 -16.89
CA PHE A 168 -9.42 24.05 -17.70
C PHE A 168 -10.75 23.76 -18.40
#